data_AF-A0AAE2W2K9-F1
#
_entry.id   AF-A0AAE2W2K9-F1
#
_cell.length_a   1.000
_cell.length_b   1.000
_cell.length_c   1.000
_cell.angle_alpha   90.00
_cell.angle_beta   90.00
_cell.angle_gamma   90.00
#
_symmetry.space_group_name_H-M   'P 1'
#
loop_
_entity.id
_entity.type
_entity.pdbx_description
1 polymer ?
#
loop_
_entity_poly.entity_id
_entity_poly.type
_entity_poly.pdbx_seq_one_letter_code
_entity_poly.pdbx_strand_id
1 'polypeptide(L)'
;MGYATMFTGEIHVDPPLNEAEREYLRQFSESRRMASPLGLYALDPAAAALKTNRPPADQPGWWCPWVPSEDGSRLVWDGHEKIYRSSDWMSYLIDTFLRSGARVQRELEDPMPGRVYPEGLQQFTFNHSMYGTVLAMRQDGASWRIEVGNNEVTVVETSGPAPSEFVLFVLRWATLFELDREFDAAFDLR
;
A
#
# COMPACT_ATOMS: atom_id res chain seq x y z
N MET A 1 -5.43 7.79 -19.81
CA MET A 1 -5.24 6.33 -19.72
C MET A 1 -3.90 6.10 -19.04
N GLY A 2 -3.86 5.33 -17.95
CA GLY A 2 -2.62 5.06 -17.21
C GLY A 2 -2.10 3.67 -17.50
N TYR A 3 -0.77 3.50 -17.52
CA TYR A 3 -0.14 2.19 -17.65
C TYR A 3 -0.33 1.38 -16.37
N ALA A 4 -0.60 0.07 -16.52
CA ALA A 4 -0.59 -0.83 -15.37
C ALA A 4 0.86 -0.99 -14.85
N THR A 5 0.98 -1.12 -13.52
CA THR A 5 2.25 -1.45 -12.86
C THR A 5 2.00 -2.68 -12.01
N MET A 6 2.88 -3.68 -12.13
CA MET A 6 2.86 -4.91 -11.35
C MET A 6 4.00 -4.90 -10.34
N PHE A 7 3.78 -5.54 -9.21
CA PHE A 7 4.76 -5.64 -8.13
C PHE A 7 5.02 -7.12 -7.78
N THR A 8 6.26 -7.46 -7.44
CA THR A 8 6.61 -8.74 -6.81
C THR A 8 7.63 -8.56 -5.72
N GLY A 9 7.73 -9.53 -4.81
CA GLY A 9 8.52 -9.43 -3.60
C GLY A 9 7.68 -8.92 -2.44
N GLU A 10 8.36 -8.63 -1.34
CA GLU A 10 7.73 -8.33 -0.06
C GLU A 10 8.64 -7.46 0.79
N ILE A 11 8.03 -6.68 1.68
CA ILE A 11 8.73 -5.97 2.75
C ILE A 11 8.44 -6.70 4.05
N HIS A 12 9.47 -7.17 4.73
CA HIS A 12 9.37 -7.79 6.04
C HIS A 12 9.12 -6.76 7.13
N VAL A 13 8.40 -7.19 8.16
CA VAL A 13 8.05 -6.41 9.36
C VAL A 13 8.50 -7.19 10.59
N ASP A 14 9.35 -6.59 11.41
CA ASP A 14 9.87 -7.18 12.64
C ASP A 14 9.77 -6.20 13.84
N PRO A 15 9.10 -6.56 14.94
CA PRO A 15 8.30 -7.78 15.13
C PRO A 15 7.06 -7.80 14.20
N PRO A 16 6.44 -8.96 13.97
CA PRO A 16 5.20 -9.05 13.18
C PRO A 16 4.09 -8.16 13.74
N LEU A 17 3.26 -7.62 12.84
CA LEU A 17 2.08 -6.82 13.18
C LEU A 17 1.10 -7.64 14.02
N ASN A 18 0.53 -7.02 15.04
CA ASN A 18 -0.56 -7.58 15.82
C ASN A 18 -1.89 -7.53 15.05
N GLU A 19 -2.94 -8.12 15.62
CA GLU A 19 -4.25 -8.22 14.97
C GLU A 19 -4.89 -6.86 14.66
N ALA A 20 -4.84 -5.91 15.61
CA ALA A 20 -5.43 -4.59 15.44
C ALA A 20 -4.69 -3.77 14.37
N GLU A 21 -3.37 -3.88 14.32
CA GLU A 21 -2.52 -3.26 13.29
C GLU A 21 -2.86 -3.79 11.91
N ARG A 22 -2.96 -5.13 11.78
CA ARG A 22 -3.32 -5.77 10.50
C ARG A 22 -4.70 -5.34 10.02
N GLU A 23 -5.67 -5.36 10.92
CA GLU A 23 -7.06 -5.03 10.59
C GLU A 23 -7.21 -3.57 10.17
N TYR A 24 -6.60 -2.64 10.92
CA TYR A 24 -6.61 -1.24 10.57
C TYR A 24 -5.95 -0.99 9.21
N LEU A 25 -4.77 -1.56 8.95
CA LEU A 25 -4.04 -1.34 7.70
C LEU A 25 -4.74 -1.96 6.50
N ARG A 26 -5.42 -3.09 6.67
CA ARG A 26 -6.26 -3.70 5.62
C ARG A 26 -7.39 -2.75 5.23
N GLN A 27 -8.18 -2.29 6.20
CA GLN A 27 -9.25 -1.32 5.95
C GLN A 27 -8.71 0.00 5.39
N PHE A 28 -7.54 0.44 5.84
CA PHE A 28 -6.89 1.63 5.33
C PHE A 28 -6.58 1.49 3.83
N SER A 29 -6.04 0.35 3.41
CA SER A 29 -5.74 0.02 2.01
C SER A 29 -7.01 -0.07 1.15
N GLU A 30 -8.07 -0.67 1.68
CA GLU A 30 -9.37 -0.84 1.02
C GLU A 30 -10.22 0.44 1.00
N SER A 31 -9.79 1.49 1.68
CA SER A 31 -10.52 2.76 1.74
C SER A 31 -10.03 3.76 0.70
N ARG A 32 -10.97 4.34 -0.06
CA ARG A 32 -10.66 5.48 -0.92
C ARG A 32 -10.34 6.69 -0.05
N ARG A 33 -9.09 7.12 -0.04
CA ARG A 33 -8.63 8.26 0.75
C ARG A 33 -9.14 9.57 0.16
N MET A 34 -9.90 10.32 0.95
CA MET A 34 -10.52 11.59 0.55
C MET A 34 -10.29 12.65 1.63
N ALA A 35 -10.12 13.91 1.22
CA ALA A 35 -10.03 15.02 2.18
C ALA A 35 -11.29 15.04 3.09
N SER A 36 -11.06 14.99 4.40
CA SER A 36 -12.11 14.87 5.42
C SER A 36 -11.81 15.80 6.60
N PRO A 37 -12.82 16.49 7.16
CA PRO A 37 -12.65 17.27 8.38
C PRO A 37 -12.37 16.38 9.60
N LEU A 38 -12.65 15.07 9.54
CA LEU A 38 -12.34 14.11 10.61
C LEU A 38 -10.86 13.73 10.65
N GLY A 39 -10.06 14.19 9.68
CA GLY A 39 -8.61 13.99 9.64
C GLY A 39 -8.15 12.76 8.87
N LEU A 40 -6.86 12.45 9.03
CA LEU A 40 -6.10 11.56 8.14
C LEU A 40 -6.34 10.07 8.37
N TYR A 41 -6.94 9.68 9.49
CA TYR A 41 -6.98 8.28 9.93
C TYR A 41 -8.37 7.66 9.88
N ALA A 42 -9.40 8.45 9.62
CA ALA A 42 -10.75 7.94 9.45
C ALA A 42 -10.78 6.92 8.30
N LEU A 43 -11.42 5.77 8.56
CA LEU A 43 -11.58 4.67 7.62
C LEU A 43 -12.91 4.77 6.84
N ASP A 44 -13.86 5.56 7.33
CA ASP A 44 -15.17 5.75 6.70
C ASP A 44 -15.14 6.88 5.64
N PRO A 45 -15.30 6.57 4.34
CA PRO A 45 -15.38 7.57 3.27
C PRO A 45 -16.70 8.36 3.28
N ALA A 46 -17.76 7.87 3.94
CA ALA A 46 -19.09 8.45 3.93
C ALA A 46 -19.34 9.45 5.07
N ALA A 47 -18.66 9.30 6.22
CA ALA A 47 -18.96 10.11 7.41
C ALA A 47 -18.67 11.62 7.25
N ALA A 48 -17.74 12.04 6.37
CA ALA A 48 -17.46 13.46 6.17
C ALA A 48 -16.65 13.84 4.91
N ALA A 49 -16.51 12.97 3.90
CA ALA A 49 -15.71 13.31 2.72
C ALA A 49 -16.21 14.61 2.08
N LEU A 50 -15.31 15.61 2.02
CA LEU A 50 -15.57 16.78 1.20
C LEU A 50 -15.73 16.27 -0.23
N LYS A 51 -16.83 16.59 -0.92
CA LYS A 51 -17.09 16.24 -2.33
C LYS A 51 -16.13 16.99 -3.30
N THR A 52 -14.84 16.93 -3.01
CA THR A 52 -13.78 17.72 -3.64
C THR A 52 -12.96 16.89 -4.62
N ASN A 53 -13.19 15.57 -4.69
CA ASN A 53 -12.44 14.62 -5.53
C ASN A 53 -10.92 14.81 -5.44
N ARG A 54 -10.43 15.14 -4.23
CA ARG A 54 -9.01 15.38 -3.94
C ARG A 54 -8.56 14.48 -2.80
N PRO A 55 -7.35 13.90 -2.87
CA PRO A 55 -6.77 13.19 -1.75
C PRO A 55 -6.50 14.16 -0.59
N PRO A 56 -6.41 13.68 0.66
CA PRO A 56 -5.86 14.47 1.76
C PRO A 56 -4.46 14.98 1.41
N ALA A 57 -4.15 16.24 1.74
CA ALA A 57 -2.86 16.87 1.39
C ALA A 57 -1.65 16.10 1.94
N ASP A 58 -1.81 15.48 3.12
CA ASP A 58 -0.74 14.78 3.83
C ASP A 58 -0.68 13.27 3.53
N GLN A 59 -1.44 12.79 2.54
CA GLN A 59 -1.39 11.39 2.09
C GLN A 59 -0.86 11.30 0.65
N PRO A 60 -0.15 10.21 0.29
CA PRO A 60 0.41 10.07 -1.04
C PRO A 60 -0.64 10.09 -2.16
N GLY A 61 -1.80 9.46 -1.98
CA GLY A 61 -2.81 9.39 -3.02
C GLY A 61 -4.18 8.94 -2.53
N TRP A 62 -4.97 8.37 -3.43
CA TRP A 62 -6.31 7.87 -3.12
C TRP A 62 -6.35 6.43 -2.59
N TRP A 63 -5.36 5.61 -2.94
CA TRP A 63 -5.38 4.18 -2.65
C TRP A 63 -3.97 3.77 -2.24
N CYS A 64 -3.85 3.24 -1.03
CA CYS A 64 -2.61 2.61 -0.58
C CYS A 64 -2.57 1.19 -1.19
N PRO A 65 -1.47 0.77 -1.82
CA PRO A 65 -1.38 -0.54 -2.48
C PRO A 65 -0.82 -1.64 -1.58
N TRP A 66 -0.41 -1.31 -0.35
CA TRP A 66 0.30 -2.22 0.54
C TRP A 66 -0.63 -2.74 1.63
N VAL A 67 -0.75 -4.06 1.68
CA VAL A 67 -1.55 -4.78 2.68
C VAL A 67 -0.66 -5.69 3.53
N PRO A 68 -0.97 -5.86 4.82
CA PRO A 68 -0.24 -6.81 5.65
C PRO A 68 -0.56 -8.25 5.27
N SER A 69 0.42 -9.14 5.40
CA SER A 69 0.21 -10.58 5.35
C SER A 69 -0.67 -11.06 6.51
N GLU A 70 -1.26 -12.24 6.37
CA GLU A 70 -2.15 -12.83 7.38
C GLU A 70 -1.46 -12.98 8.75
N ASP A 71 -0.18 -13.36 8.75
CA ASP A 71 0.65 -13.50 9.94
C ASP A 71 1.26 -12.17 10.43
N GLY A 72 1.11 -11.08 9.68
CA GLY A 72 1.63 -9.75 9.99
C GLY A 72 3.14 -9.59 9.80
N SER A 73 3.84 -10.59 9.28
CA SER A 73 5.29 -10.55 9.12
C SER A 73 5.75 -9.79 7.88
N ARG A 74 4.83 -9.42 6.98
CA ARG A 74 5.13 -8.80 5.68
C ARG A 74 4.09 -7.75 5.29
N LEU A 75 4.52 -6.79 4.47
CA LEU A 75 3.64 -5.99 3.59
C LEU A 75 3.82 -6.46 2.15
N VAL A 76 2.70 -6.71 1.48
CA VAL A 76 2.62 -7.18 0.10
C VAL A 76 1.73 -6.29 -0.74
N TRP A 77 1.89 -6.35 -2.06
CA TRP A 77 1.00 -5.67 -2.98
C TRP A 77 -0.41 -6.29 -2.93
N ASP A 78 -1.44 -5.45 -2.88
CA ASP A 78 -2.86 -5.82 -2.86
C ASP A 78 -3.39 -6.45 -4.16
N GLY A 79 -2.58 -6.49 -5.23
CA GLY A 79 -2.95 -7.06 -6.52
C GLY A 79 -3.76 -6.14 -7.43
N HIS A 80 -4.08 -4.91 -7.00
CA HIS A 80 -4.85 -3.97 -7.81
C HIS A 80 -3.99 -3.14 -8.77
N GLU A 81 -4.55 -2.81 -9.94
CA GLU A 81 -3.85 -2.05 -10.98
C GLU A 81 -3.78 -0.53 -10.71
N LYS A 82 -3.06 0.19 -11.60
CA LYS A 82 -2.98 1.67 -11.65
C LYS A 82 -2.54 2.31 -10.34
N ILE A 83 -1.54 1.68 -9.72
CA ILE A 83 -0.94 2.19 -8.50
C ILE A 83 -0.05 3.37 -8.84
N TYR A 84 -0.34 4.48 -8.17
CA TYR A 84 0.49 5.67 -8.20
C TYR A 84 1.21 5.80 -6.87
N ARG A 85 2.46 6.28 -6.92
CA ARG A 85 3.24 6.65 -5.72
C ARG A 85 3.43 5.50 -4.72
N SER A 86 3.69 4.29 -5.21
CA SER A 86 3.88 3.09 -4.37
C SER A 86 5.01 3.23 -3.36
N SER A 87 6.15 3.83 -3.74
CA SER A 87 7.25 4.15 -2.81
C SER A 87 6.81 5.12 -1.71
N ASP A 88 6.10 6.19 -2.08
CA ASP A 88 5.67 7.21 -1.13
C ASP A 88 4.63 6.64 -0.14
N TRP A 89 3.78 5.71 -0.61
CA TRP A 89 2.90 4.93 0.26
C TRP A 89 3.67 4.05 1.24
N MET A 90 4.75 3.41 0.81
CA MET A 90 5.60 2.62 1.70
C MET A 90 6.20 3.51 2.79
N SER A 91 6.82 4.64 2.42
CA SER A 91 7.34 5.62 3.39
C SER A 91 6.25 6.13 4.33
N TYR A 92 5.07 6.44 3.78
CA TYR A 92 3.94 6.94 4.58
C TYR A 92 3.51 5.93 5.64
N LEU A 93 3.38 4.64 5.31
CA LEU A 93 3.01 3.61 6.29
C LEU A 93 4.05 3.50 7.41
N ILE A 94 5.33 3.46 7.03
CA ILE A 94 6.44 3.39 7.98
C ILE A 94 6.41 4.57 8.95
N ASP A 95 6.41 5.79 8.41
CA ASP A 95 6.54 7.03 9.20
C ASP A 95 5.27 7.42 9.96
N THR A 96 4.12 6.95 9.50
CA THR A 96 2.83 7.33 10.10
C THR A 96 2.37 6.32 11.14
N PHE A 97 2.60 5.03 10.92
CA PHE A 97 1.98 3.97 11.70
C PHE A 97 2.95 2.96 12.32
N LEU A 98 4.08 2.63 11.68
CA LEU A 98 4.77 1.39 12.01
C LEU A 98 6.03 1.59 12.86
N ARG A 99 6.85 2.57 12.53
CA ARG A 99 8.15 2.74 13.19
C ARG A 99 8.03 3.40 14.57
N SER A 100 9.08 3.29 15.36
CA SER A 100 9.21 4.07 16.60
C SER A 100 9.24 5.58 16.31
N GLY A 101 8.44 6.33 17.08
CA GLY A 101 8.23 7.75 16.86
C GLY A 101 7.33 8.06 15.66
N ALA A 102 6.57 7.07 15.18
CA ALA A 102 5.57 7.25 14.15
C ALA A 102 4.64 8.42 14.47
N ARG A 103 4.09 9.06 13.42
CA ARG A 103 3.21 10.22 13.58
C ARG A 103 2.03 9.92 14.51
N VAL A 104 1.34 8.80 14.30
CA VAL A 104 0.19 8.42 15.15
C VAL A 104 0.60 8.23 16.60
N GLN A 105 1.75 7.61 16.87
CA GLN A 105 2.24 7.44 18.25
C GLN A 105 2.30 8.79 18.99
N ARG A 106 2.92 9.79 18.36
CA ARG A 106 3.03 11.14 18.92
C ARG A 106 1.69 11.84 19.05
N GLU A 107 0.82 11.67 18.06
CA GLU A 107 -0.52 12.28 18.08
C GLU A 107 -1.47 11.61 19.08
N LEU A 108 -1.26 10.35 19.47
CA LEU A 108 -2.02 9.73 20.56
C LEU A 108 -1.60 10.27 21.94
N GLU A 109 -0.36 10.72 22.09
CA GLU A 109 0.15 11.38 23.30
C GLU A 109 -0.35 12.83 23.41
N ASP A 110 -0.40 13.56 22.30
CA ASP A 110 -0.92 14.92 22.21
C ASP A 110 -1.92 15.07 21.03
N PRO A 111 -3.20 14.70 21.24
CA PRO A 111 -4.19 14.68 20.18
C PRO A 111 -4.45 16.04 19.54
N MET A 112 -4.24 16.11 18.23
CA MET A 112 -4.62 17.28 17.44
C MET A 112 -6.13 17.56 17.53
N PRO A 113 -6.54 18.81 17.87
CA PRO A 113 -7.96 19.18 17.94
C PRO A 113 -8.72 18.89 16.64
N GLY A 114 -9.88 18.27 16.75
CA GLY A 114 -10.77 17.96 15.62
C GLY A 114 -10.38 16.73 14.79
N ARG A 115 -9.25 16.07 15.09
CA ARG A 115 -8.87 14.81 14.45
C ARG A 115 -9.51 13.62 15.16
N VAL A 116 -10.03 12.68 14.38
CA VAL A 116 -10.54 11.40 14.87
C VAL A 116 -9.45 10.34 14.76
N TYR A 117 -9.24 9.63 15.86
CA TYR A 117 -8.34 8.48 15.95
C TYR A 117 -9.19 7.23 16.17
N PRO A 118 -9.29 6.32 15.18
CA PRO A 118 -10.00 5.07 15.35
C PRO A 118 -9.44 4.25 16.52
N GLU A 119 -10.30 3.53 17.24
CA GLU A 119 -9.94 2.77 18.43
C GLU A 119 -8.80 1.77 18.18
N GLY A 120 -8.78 1.14 16.99
CA GLY A 120 -7.71 0.22 16.59
C GLY A 120 -6.31 0.83 16.66
N LEU A 121 -6.17 2.16 16.49
CA LEU A 121 -4.87 2.84 16.59
C LEU A 121 -4.30 2.84 18.02
N GLN A 122 -5.12 2.71 19.05
CA GLN A 122 -4.65 2.66 20.44
C GLN A 122 -3.88 1.37 20.75
N GLN A 123 -4.02 0.35 19.92
CA GLN A 123 -3.38 -0.95 20.08
C GLN A 123 -2.10 -1.10 19.23
N PHE A 124 -1.70 -0.05 18.53
CA PHE A 124 -0.45 -0.06 17.77
C PHE A 124 0.75 -0.05 18.70
N THR A 125 1.75 -0.83 18.36
CA THR A 125 2.97 -1.04 19.14
C THR A 125 4.10 -0.11 18.73
N PHE A 126 4.07 0.41 17.50
CA PHE A 126 5.01 1.41 16.98
C PHE A 126 6.50 1.01 17.16
N ASN A 127 6.82 -0.27 17.10
CA ASN A 127 8.17 -0.76 17.34
C ASN A 127 8.75 -1.54 16.16
N HIS A 128 8.13 -1.42 14.99
CA HIS A 128 8.48 -2.22 13.83
C HIS A 128 9.70 -1.66 13.09
N SER A 129 10.55 -2.59 12.69
CA SER A 129 11.63 -2.41 11.73
C SER A 129 11.24 -3.10 10.43
N MET A 130 11.33 -2.35 9.34
CA MET A 130 10.95 -2.80 8.02
C MET A 130 12.20 -2.95 7.14
N TYR A 131 12.23 -4.01 6.35
CA TYR A 131 13.30 -4.27 5.40
C TYR A 131 12.84 -5.20 4.28
N GLY A 132 13.47 -5.13 3.11
CA GLY A 132 13.14 -6.02 2.00
C GLY A 132 13.22 -5.31 0.66
N THR A 133 12.71 -5.97 -0.38
CA THR A 133 12.72 -5.40 -1.72
C THR A 133 11.47 -5.82 -2.47
N VAL A 134 10.83 -4.84 -3.08
CA VAL A 134 9.75 -5.06 -4.05
C VAL A 134 10.24 -4.61 -5.42
N LEU A 135 10.16 -5.49 -6.40
CA LEU A 135 10.36 -5.15 -7.81
C LEU A 135 9.05 -4.68 -8.41
N ALA A 136 9.10 -3.55 -9.10
CA ALA A 136 7.99 -2.97 -9.81
C ALA A 136 8.29 -2.93 -11.31
N MET A 137 7.29 -3.23 -12.13
CA MET A 137 7.39 -3.12 -13.57
C MET A 137 6.12 -2.52 -14.15
N ARG A 138 6.30 -1.49 -14.97
CA ARG A 138 5.25 -0.86 -15.75
C ARG A 138 5.08 -1.59 -17.08
N GLN A 139 3.88 -1.54 -17.62
CA GLN A 139 3.50 -2.18 -18.88
C GLN A 139 4.40 -1.83 -20.08
N ASP A 140 5.05 -0.67 -20.08
CA ASP A 140 5.98 -0.25 -21.14
C ASP A 140 7.41 -0.79 -20.97
N GLY A 141 7.62 -1.68 -19.99
CA GLY A 141 8.91 -2.32 -19.70
C GLY A 141 9.80 -1.53 -18.73
N ALA A 142 9.41 -0.34 -18.31
CA ALA A 142 10.13 0.38 -17.27
C ALA A 142 10.03 -0.40 -15.96
N SER A 143 11.15 -0.59 -15.27
CA SER A 143 11.21 -1.31 -14.00
C SER A 143 12.06 -0.56 -12.97
N TRP A 144 11.73 -0.77 -11.70
CA TRP A 144 12.45 -0.22 -10.57
C TRP A 144 12.30 -1.12 -9.35
N ARG A 145 13.21 -0.98 -8.39
CA ARG A 145 13.13 -1.65 -7.10
C ARG A 145 12.79 -0.63 -6.03
N ILE A 146 11.86 -0.98 -5.15
CA ILE A 146 11.62 -0.30 -3.88
C ILE A 146 12.36 -1.11 -2.84
N GLU A 147 13.48 -0.58 -2.38
CA GLU A 147 14.31 -1.19 -1.34
C GLU A 147 13.98 -0.53 -0.01
N VAL A 148 13.71 -1.34 1.01
CA VAL A 148 13.51 -0.86 2.38
C VAL A 148 14.64 -1.43 3.22
N GLY A 149 15.33 -0.56 3.95
CA GLY A 149 16.39 -0.95 4.88
C GLY A 149 16.38 -0.07 6.11
N ASN A 150 16.22 -0.66 7.30
CA ASN A 150 16.12 0.07 8.56
C ASN A 150 15.07 1.19 8.52
N ASN A 151 13.87 0.88 8.00
CA ASN A 151 12.76 1.83 7.82
C ASN A 151 13.00 2.93 6.77
N GLU A 152 14.14 2.95 6.08
CA GLU A 152 14.40 3.91 5.00
C GLU A 152 14.03 3.32 3.64
N VAL A 153 13.27 4.07 2.85
CA VAL A 153 12.80 3.64 1.52
C VAL A 153 13.66 4.28 0.44
N THR A 154 14.26 3.45 -0.41
CA THR A 154 15.03 3.88 -1.57
C THR A 154 14.41 3.32 -2.84
N VAL A 155 14.36 4.13 -3.90
CA VAL A 155 13.92 3.68 -5.23
C VAL A 155 15.13 3.61 -6.15
N VAL A 156 15.35 2.44 -6.73
CA VAL A 156 16.45 2.18 -7.65
C VAL A 156 15.88 1.81 -9.01
N GLU A 157 16.03 2.69 -10.00
CA GLU A 157 15.67 2.35 -11.39
C GLU A 157 16.54 1.18 -11.88
N THR A 158 15.92 0.20 -12.52
CA THR A 158 16.63 -0.95 -13.06
C THR A 158 16.88 -0.75 -14.55
N SER A 159 18.15 -0.67 -14.94
CA SER A 159 18.56 -0.68 -16.34
C SER A 159 18.79 -2.12 -16.83
N GLY A 160 18.11 -2.53 -17.89
CA GLY A 160 18.27 -3.87 -18.49
C GLY A 160 16.96 -4.65 -18.58
N PRO A 161 16.96 -5.83 -19.23
CA PRO A 161 15.77 -6.69 -19.29
C PRO A 161 15.38 -7.16 -17.90
N ALA A 162 14.08 -7.29 -17.66
CA ALA A 162 13.56 -7.77 -16.37
C ALA A 162 14.14 -9.16 -16.02
N PRO A 163 14.37 -9.47 -14.73
CA PRO A 163 14.88 -10.78 -14.30
C PRO A 163 14.05 -11.94 -14.84
N SER A 164 14.67 -13.09 -15.14
CA SER A 164 14.00 -14.22 -15.79
C SER A 164 12.85 -14.81 -14.96
N GLU A 165 12.98 -14.89 -13.62
CA GLU A 165 11.87 -15.30 -12.76
C GLU A 165 10.66 -14.35 -12.85
N PHE A 166 10.91 -13.08 -13.14
CA PHE A 166 9.89 -12.06 -13.26
C PHE A 166 9.20 -12.10 -14.64
N VAL A 167 9.96 -12.32 -15.71
CA VAL A 167 9.38 -12.56 -17.05
C VAL A 167 8.46 -13.79 -17.02
N LEU A 168 8.86 -14.86 -16.33
CA LEU A 168 8.01 -16.06 -16.19
C LEU A 168 6.76 -15.79 -15.34
N PHE A 169 6.87 -15.00 -14.26
CA PHE A 169 5.71 -14.57 -13.48
C PHE A 169 4.73 -13.75 -14.33
N VAL A 170 5.23 -12.76 -15.06
CA VAL A 170 4.41 -11.89 -15.93
C VAL A 170 3.81 -12.68 -17.08
N LEU A 171 4.55 -13.60 -17.73
CA LEU A 171 4.01 -14.46 -18.79
C LEU A 171 2.90 -15.37 -18.26
N ARG A 172 3.08 -15.95 -17.07
CA ARG A 172 2.06 -16.78 -16.40
C ARG A 172 0.82 -15.97 -16.03
N TRP A 173 1.00 -14.73 -15.58
CA TRP A 173 -0.10 -13.84 -15.25
C TRP A 173 -0.81 -13.31 -16.51
N ALA A 174 -0.07 -12.95 -17.55
CA ALA A 174 -0.62 -12.51 -18.84
C ALA A 174 -1.42 -13.62 -19.53
N THR A 175 -0.96 -14.87 -19.46
CA THR A 175 -1.74 -16.02 -19.97
C THR A 175 -3.00 -16.26 -19.16
N LEU A 176 -2.97 -16.11 -17.83
CA LEU A 176 -4.18 -16.19 -17.00
C LEU A 176 -5.15 -15.03 -17.30
N PHE A 177 -4.65 -13.82 -17.54
CA PHE A 177 -5.46 -12.65 -17.86
C PHE A 177 -6.05 -12.71 -19.28
N GLU A 178 -5.31 -13.25 -20.25
CA GLU A 178 -5.84 -13.55 -21.59
C GLU A 178 -6.87 -14.69 -21.55
N LEU A 179 -6.65 -15.71 -20.73
CA LEU A 179 -7.62 -16.79 -20.50
C LEU A 179 -8.91 -16.28 -19.84
N ASP A 180 -8.84 -15.41 -18.83
CA ASP A 180 -10.03 -14.82 -18.20
C ASP A 180 -10.80 -13.92 -19.18
N ARG A 181 -10.10 -13.13 -20.00
CA ARG A 181 -10.74 -12.30 -21.03
C ARG A 181 -11.39 -13.13 -22.14
N GLU A 182 -10.78 -14.25 -22.53
CA GLU A 182 -11.39 -15.19 -23.47
C GLU A 182 -12.56 -15.95 -22.84
N PHE A 183 -12.48 -16.28 -21.55
CA PHE A 183 -13.56 -16.93 -20.80
C PHE A 183 -14.78 -16.00 -20.65
N ASP A 184 -14.59 -14.76 -20.22
CA ASP A 184 -15.67 -13.77 -20.12
C ASP A 184 -16.26 -13.42 -21.49
N ALA A 185 -15.45 -13.35 -22.54
CA ALA A 185 -15.92 -13.12 -23.91
C ALA A 185 -16.64 -14.34 -24.52
N ALA A 186 -16.27 -15.57 -24.13
CA ALA A 186 -16.91 -16.79 -24.59
C ALA A 186 -18.25 -17.08 -23.88
N PHE A 187 -18.46 -16.53 -22.67
CA PHE A 187 -19.65 -16.79 -21.86
C PHE A 187 -20.62 -15.59 -21.70
N ASP A 188 -20.29 -14.40 -22.23
CA ASP A 188 -21.12 -13.17 -22.20
C ASP A 188 -21.78 -12.91 -20.82
N LEU A 189 -21.02 -13.12 -19.75
CA LEU A 189 -21.45 -12.84 -18.39
C LEU A 189 -21.15 -11.36 -18.09
N ARG A 190 -22.21 -10.53 -18.11
CA ARG A 190 -22.23 -9.19 -17.51
C ARG A 190 -22.64 -9.24 -16.05
#